data_AF-A0A820JN21-F1
#
_entry.id   AF-A0A820JN21-F1
#
_cell.length_a   1.000
_cell.length_b   1.000
_cell.length_c   1.000
_cell.angle_alpha   90.00
_cell.angle_beta   90.00
_cell.angle_gamma   90.00
#
_symmetry.space_group_name_H-M   'P 1'
#
loop_
_entity.id
_entity.type
_entity.pdbx_description
1 polymer ?
#
loop_
_entity_poly.entity_id
_entity_poly.type
_entity_poly.pdbx_seq_one_letter_code
_entity_poly.pdbx_strand_id
1 'polypeptide(L)'
;MSNSVINFYDSKKKRIIFLEKRVLNVLRPKIIQIIIGDNSTKLKMAPEWFKSEDQNESLKNIIYPDGINENDQHQFNTIARYRAASKKPNNNFSKELFIPNESNTETLIIALGNFVQQFGGELSFTNEDLTFQEPAHRTACGIADLSSAHLLATDYIPTAQFTFIVDLNYQIDLSRSDQTMQNFVLNFSNAIAEVLTCPNDYIRVMSVDKPGKTRNQTKVKFGLSTPDPTETEKLVQDLKMKARDGFPQHRILKHVKKHEYECKWKPLISFFQLQTCDFAPEFNIDYTSSMPTKDKRGGLPYYLPIGWYRHALKVDNKYPEDKLWLGSNNVDGEWPVAFHGTHGGAVKGIREKGLLISHFDAMKDEAVKDKGTYFDRSGLYVATHCTGGAHPAYTKPFTINTSSTTTEKFRVVFQCRVKPDAFTIHAKPVATGEAWRFVDPDAIRPYGILVKNEKTPDVDQRNES
;
A
#
# COMPACT_ATOMS: atom_id res chain seq x y z
N MET A 1 -29.44 -16.92 27.92
CA MET A 1 -29.12 -15.63 28.58
C MET A 1 -27.62 -15.39 28.33
N SER A 2 -27.13 -14.33 27.71
CA SER A 2 -27.52 -12.92 27.76
C SER A 2 -27.58 -12.26 26.37
N ASN A 3 -28.70 -11.61 26.04
CA ASN A 3 -28.76 -10.59 25.00
C ASN A 3 -28.21 -9.29 25.60
N SER A 4 -27.13 -8.75 25.02
CA SER A 4 -26.56 -7.47 25.44
C SER A 4 -27.39 -6.32 24.86
N VAL A 5 -28.27 -5.75 25.69
CA VAL A 5 -28.97 -4.49 25.45
C VAL A 5 -28.03 -3.34 25.86
N ILE A 6 -27.87 -2.33 25.01
CA ILE A 6 -27.19 -1.09 25.37
C ILE A 6 -28.27 -0.03 25.58
N ASN A 7 -28.27 0.59 26.76
CA ASN A 7 -29.24 1.62 27.13
C ASN A 7 -28.77 2.98 26.64
N PHE A 8 -29.65 3.73 25.98
CA PHE A 8 -29.46 5.15 25.71
C PHE A 8 -30.57 5.94 26.39
N TYR A 9 -30.18 7.00 27.09
CA TYR A 9 -31.10 7.84 27.86
C TYR A 9 -31.40 9.13 27.08
N ASP A 10 -32.67 9.33 26.71
CA ASP A 10 -33.15 10.58 26.14
C ASP A 10 -33.44 11.57 27.28
N SER A 11 -32.58 12.57 27.43
CA SER A 11 -32.64 13.56 28.49
C SER A 11 -33.84 14.53 28.36
N LYS A 12 -34.44 14.68 27.18
CA LYS A 12 -35.61 15.55 26.97
C LYS A 12 -36.91 14.86 27.34
N LYS A 13 -37.00 13.53 27.14
CA LYS A 13 -38.23 12.76 27.38
C LYS A 13 -38.20 11.93 28.68
N LYS A 14 -37.04 11.81 29.33
CA LYS A 14 -36.80 11.02 30.56
C LYS A 14 -37.28 9.56 30.46
N ARG A 15 -37.08 8.90 29.32
CA ARG A 15 -37.41 7.48 29.13
C ARG A 15 -36.28 6.78 28.37
N ILE A 16 -36.10 5.49 28.62
CA ILE A 16 -35.16 4.63 27.89
C ILE A 16 -35.88 4.09 26.65
N ILE A 17 -35.31 4.31 25.47
CA ILE A 17 -35.84 3.80 24.20
C ILE A 17 -34.97 2.61 23.77
N PHE A 18 -35.61 1.49 23.46
CA PHE A 18 -34.95 0.32 22.89
C PHE A 18 -34.88 0.47 21.37
N LEU A 19 -33.67 0.49 20.79
CA LEU A 19 -33.47 0.42 19.34
C LEU A 19 -32.73 -0.86 18.96
N GLU A 20 -33.29 -1.61 18.01
CA GLU A 20 -32.70 -2.84 17.49
C GLU A 20 -31.45 -2.57 16.64
N LYS A 21 -30.45 -3.45 16.82
CA LYS A 21 -29.15 -3.45 16.14
C LYS A 21 -29.29 -4.11 14.76
N ARG A 22 -29.64 -3.34 13.72
CA ARG A 22 -29.61 -3.80 12.32
C ARG A 22 -29.02 -2.76 11.38
N VAL A 23 -27.69 -2.71 11.23
CA VAL A 23 -27.05 -2.14 10.00
C VAL A 23 -25.69 -2.77 9.64
N LEU A 24 -24.96 -3.44 10.54
CA LEU A 24 -23.56 -3.83 10.24
C LEU A 24 -23.34 -5.18 9.49
N ASN A 25 -24.38 -5.82 8.96
CA ASN A 25 -24.26 -7.02 8.12
C ASN A 25 -24.40 -6.76 6.61
N VAL A 26 -24.54 -5.50 6.17
CA VAL A 26 -25.16 -5.16 4.87
C VAL A 26 -24.16 -4.94 3.71
N LEU A 27 -22.85 -5.15 3.90
CA LEU A 27 -21.83 -4.76 2.90
C LEU A 27 -21.16 -5.92 2.15
N ARG A 28 -21.88 -7.02 1.90
CA ARG A 28 -21.39 -8.08 1.02
C ARG A 28 -22.11 -7.98 -0.33
N PRO A 29 -21.41 -7.77 -1.45
CA PRO A 29 -22.02 -8.03 -2.74
C PRO A 29 -22.39 -9.52 -2.77
N LYS A 30 -23.66 -9.82 -3.00
CA LYS A 30 -24.14 -11.19 -3.15
C LYS A 30 -23.90 -11.61 -4.59
N ILE A 31 -23.34 -12.80 -4.77
CA ILE A 31 -23.30 -13.43 -6.08
C ILE A 31 -24.73 -13.87 -6.38
N ILE A 32 -25.35 -13.23 -7.37
CA ILE A 32 -26.74 -13.49 -7.76
C ILE A 32 -26.78 -14.57 -8.83
N GLN A 33 -25.76 -14.62 -9.69
CA GLN A 33 -25.63 -15.62 -10.73
C GLN A 33 -24.16 -15.88 -11.06
N ILE A 34 -23.81 -17.15 -11.27
CA ILE A 34 -22.51 -17.57 -11.82
C ILE A 34 -22.80 -18.30 -13.13
N ILE A 35 -22.20 -17.86 -14.22
CA ILE A 35 -22.23 -18.57 -15.50
C ILE A 35 -20.80 -18.94 -15.85
N ILE A 36 -20.52 -20.23 -15.92
CA ILE A 36 -19.20 -20.77 -16.23
C ILE A 36 -19.20 -21.16 -17.70
N GLY A 37 -18.36 -20.50 -18.50
CA GLY A 37 -18.08 -20.88 -19.89
C GLY A 37 -16.64 -21.39 -20.05
N ASP A 38 -16.32 -21.89 -21.24
CA ASP A 38 -15.09 -22.65 -21.49
C ASP A 38 -13.79 -21.90 -21.15
N ASN A 39 -13.79 -20.56 -21.24
CA ASN A 39 -12.65 -19.70 -20.92
C ASN A 39 -13.02 -18.47 -20.05
N SER A 40 -14.20 -18.42 -19.45
CA SER A 40 -14.61 -17.28 -18.63
C SER A 40 -15.65 -17.63 -17.57
N THR A 41 -15.57 -16.98 -16.41
CA THR A 41 -16.61 -17.03 -15.38
C THR A 41 -17.28 -15.67 -15.33
N LYS A 42 -18.56 -15.62 -15.70
CA LYS A 42 -19.39 -14.42 -15.54
C LYS A 42 -20.00 -14.42 -14.15
N LEU A 43 -19.86 -13.29 -13.45
CA LEU A 43 -20.30 -13.12 -12.07
C LEU A 43 -21.24 -11.92 -11.98
N LYS A 44 -22.53 -12.18 -11.78
CA LYS A 44 -23.48 -11.12 -11.45
C LYS A 44 -23.38 -10.82 -9.97
N MET A 45 -22.87 -9.64 -9.64
CA MET A 45 -22.79 -9.14 -8.28
C MET A 45 -23.65 -7.88 -8.15
N ALA A 46 -24.49 -7.84 -7.12
CA ALA A 46 -25.04 -6.59 -6.64
C ALA A 46 -24.83 -6.51 -5.12
N PRO A 47 -24.74 -5.29 -4.55
CA PRO A 47 -24.81 -5.13 -3.11
C PRO A 47 -26.02 -5.87 -2.54
N GLU A 48 -25.91 -6.50 -1.37
CA GLU A 48 -27.00 -7.28 -0.76
C GLU A 48 -28.29 -6.46 -0.54
N TRP A 49 -28.16 -5.15 -0.39
CA TRP A 49 -29.27 -4.20 -0.29
C TRP A 49 -29.80 -3.72 -1.64
N PHE A 50 -29.08 -3.94 -2.75
CA PHE A 50 -29.52 -3.51 -4.07
C PHE A 50 -30.51 -4.53 -4.62
N LYS A 51 -31.80 -4.20 -4.56
CA LYS A 51 -32.84 -4.98 -5.26
C LYS A 51 -33.01 -4.43 -6.67
N SER A 52 -32.55 -5.20 -7.65
CA SER A 52 -32.76 -4.89 -9.06
C SER A 52 -34.24 -4.89 -9.41
N GLU A 53 -34.58 -4.20 -10.49
CA GLU A 53 -35.88 -4.26 -11.12
C GLU A 53 -36.27 -5.69 -11.52
N ASP A 54 -37.57 -5.97 -11.48
CA ASP A 54 -38.11 -7.14 -12.18
C ASP A 54 -38.21 -6.79 -13.67
N GLN A 55 -37.25 -7.28 -14.45
CA GLN A 55 -37.20 -7.02 -15.89
C GLN A 55 -38.43 -7.56 -16.59
N ASN A 56 -38.90 -8.75 -16.24
CA ASN A 56 -40.07 -9.35 -16.89
C ASN A 56 -41.31 -8.50 -16.64
N GLU A 57 -41.50 -8.01 -15.42
CA GLU A 57 -42.60 -7.10 -15.11
C GLU A 57 -42.48 -5.76 -15.85
N SER A 58 -41.27 -5.20 -15.90
CA SER A 58 -41.00 -3.92 -16.57
C SER A 58 -41.26 -3.94 -18.07
N LEU A 59 -41.17 -5.12 -18.70
CA LEU A 59 -41.32 -5.30 -20.15
C LEU A 59 -42.74 -5.71 -20.59
N LYS A 60 -43.64 -6.11 -19.67
CA LYS A 60 -44.96 -6.69 -20.01
C LYS A 60 -45.91 -5.80 -20.83
N ASN A 61 -45.76 -4.48 -20.74
CA ASN A 61 -46.72 -3.51 -21.31
C ASN A 61 -46.07 -2.52 -22.29
N ILE A 62 -44.98 -2.92 -22.95
CA ILE A 62 -44.35 -2.08 -23.96
C ILE A 62 -45.16 -2.13 -25.25
N ILE A 63 -45.52 -0.95 -25.75
CA ILE A 63 -46.08 -0.79 -27.09
C ILE A 63 -45.00 -0.10 -27.93
N TYR A 64 -44.38 -0.84 -28.84
CA TYR A 64 -43.33 -0.35 -29.72
C TYR A 64 -43.92 0.51 -30.86
N PRO A 65 -43.17 1.51 -31.37
CA PRO A 65 -43.56 2.21 -32.58
C PRO A 65 -43.70 1.27 -33.77
N ASP A 66 -44.61 1.58 -34.69
CA ASP A 66 -44.82 0.79 -35.89
C ASP A 66 -43.52 0.67 -36.71
N GLY A 67 -43.20 -0.54 -37.16
CA GLY A 67 -42.05 -0.81 -38.04
C GLY A 67 -40.69 -0.99 -37.34
N ILE A 68 -40.63 -0.98 -36.00
CA ILE A 68 -39.39 -1.28 -35.26
C ILE A 68 -39.04 -2.77 -35.35
N ASN A 69 -37.78 -3.06 -35.69
CA ASN A 69 -37.22 -4.41 -35.69
C ASN A 69 -37.00 -4.89 -34.24
N GLU A 70 -37.14 -6.19 -33.98
CA GLU A 70 -36.82 -6.82 -32.69
C GLU A 70 -35.41 -6.48 -32.20
N ASN A 71 -34.43 -6.40 -33.10
CA ASN A 71 -33.05 -6.04 -32.75
C ASN A 71 -32.91 -4.59 -32.26
N ASP A 72 -33.82 -3.70 -32.65
CA ASP A 72 -33.82 -2.28 -32.28
C ASP A 72 -34.66 -2.02 -31.02
N GLN A 73 -35.34 -3.05 -30.48
CA GLN A 73 -36.16 -2.93 -29.27
C GLN A 73 -35.33 -2.64 -28.01
N HIS A 74 -34.01 -2.88 -28.02
CA HIS A 74 -33.15 -2.73 -26.85
C HIS A 74 -33.21 -1.33 -26.21
N GLN A 75 -33.25 -0.28 -27.02
CA GLN A 75 -33.30 1.11 -26.51
C GLN A 75 -34.64 1.39 -25.80
N PHE A 76 -35.74 0.91 -26.39
CA PHE A 76 -37.08 1.01 -25.80
C PHE A 76 -37.19 0.19 -24.52
N ASN A 77 -36.60 -1.00 -24.49
CA ASN A 77 -36.54 -1.85 -23.30
C ASN A 77 -35.78 -1.16 -22.16
N THR A 78 -34.63 -0.56 -22.48
CA THR A 78 -33.82 0.17 -21.49
C THR A 78 -34.59 1.37 -20.91
N ILE A 79 -35.27 2.16 -21.74
CA ILE A 79 -36.12 3.26 -21.27
C ILE A 79 -37.30 2.74 -20.45
N ALA A 80 -37.97 1.68 -20.90
CA ALA A 80 -39.13 1.12 -20.21
C ALA A 80 -38.80 0.67 -18.79
N ARG A 81 -37.62 0.05 -18.58
CA ARG A 81 -37.11 -0.32 -17.25
C ARG A 81 -36.84 0.91 -16.38
N TYR A 82 -36.19 1.93 -16.93
CA TYR A 82 -35.95 3.18 -16.21
C TYR A 82 -37.26 3.88 -15.81
N ARG A 83 -38.22 3.96 -16.74
CA ARG A 83 -39.56 4.52 -16.53
C ARG A 83 -40.33 3.77 -15.45
N ALA A 84 -40.29 2.45 -15.47
CA ALA A 84 -40.88 1.59 -14.44
C ALA A 84 -40.26 1.86 -13.05
N ALA A 85 -38.93 1.93 -12.96
CA ALA A 85 -38.23 2.27 -11.72
C ALA A 85 -38.60 3.69 -11.24
N SER A 86 -38.60 4.67 -12.12
CA SER A 86 -38.92 6.07 -11.78
C SER A 86 -40.41 6.34 -11.52
N LYS A 87 -41.27 5.29 -11.47
CA LYS A 87 -42.73 5.40 -11.30
C LYS A 87 -43.41 6.27 -12.37
N LYS A 88 -42.88 6.26 -13.60
CA LYS A 88 -43.43 6.96 -14.78
C LYS A 88 -43.83 5.92 -15.85
N PRO A 89 -44.88 5.13 -15.65
CA PRO A 89 -45.08 3.85 -16.35
C PRO A 89 -45.57 3.96 -17.81
N ASN A 90 -45.49 5.12 -18.46
CA ASN A 90 -45.94 5.22 -19.85
C ASN A 90 -44.92 4.59 -20.80
N ASN A 91 -45.07 3.29 -21.05
CA ASN A 91 -44.24 2.51 -21.98
C ASN A 91 -44.92 2.35 -23.36
N ASN A 92 -45.83 3.27 -23.71
CA ASN A 92 -46.40 3.35 -25.05
C ASN A 92 -45.60 4.33 -25.92
N PHE A 93 -44.59 3.78 -26.59
CA PHE A 93 -43.69 4.56 -27.43
C PHE A 93 -44.31 4.96 -28.78
N SER A 94 -45.44 4.37 -29.16
CA SER A 94 -46.22 4.80 -30.33
C SER A 94 -47.01 6.09 -30.07
N LYS A 95 -47.29 6.43 -28.81
CA LYS A 95 -48.02 7.65 -28.41
C LYS A 95 -47.11 8.74 -27.83
N GLU A 96 -46.13 8.34 -27.02
CA GLU A 96 -45.09 9.23 -26.49
C GLU A 96 -43.74 8.75 -26.99
N LEU A 97 -43.40 9.18 -28.20
CA LEU A 97 -42.07 8.94 -28.76
C LEU A 97 -41.01 9.55 -27.84
N PHE A 98 -39.99 8.77 -27.54
CA PHE A 98 -38.77 9.31 -26.99
C PHE A 98 -38.13 10.21 -28.04
N ILE A 99 -37.94 11.49 -27.72
CA ILE A 99 -37.24 12.45 -28.56
C ILE A 99 -35.85 12.67 -27.95
N PRO A 100 -34.78 12.12 -28.57
CA PRO A 100 -33.43 12.30 -28.07
C PRO A 100 -33.07 13.78 -28.06
N ASN A 101 -32.56 14.24 -26.92
CA ASN A 101 -31.91 15.54 -26.80
C ASN A 101 -30.87 15.51 -25.68
N GLU A 102 -29.90 16.43 -25.74
CA GLU A 102 -28.75 16.50 -24.82
C GLU A 102 -29.13 16.71 -23.35
N SER A 103 -30.32 17.29 -23.08
CA SER A 103 -30.80 17.57 -21.73
C SER A 103 -31.72 16.48 -21.14
N ASN A 104 -32.05 15.45 -21.92
CA ASN A 104 -33.01 14.42 -21.51
C ASN A 104 -32.29 13.22 -20.87
N THR A 105 -32.67 12.91 -19.62
CA THR A 105 -32.17 11.76 -18.86
C THR A 105 -32.31 10.43 -19.62
N GLU A 106 -33.38 10.25 -20.40
CA GLU A 106 -33.59 9.04 -21.21
C GLU A 106 -32.53 8.91 -22.32
N THR A 107 -32.06 10.02 -22.89
CA THR A 107 -30.95 10.04 -23.86
C THR A 107 -29.65 9.57 -23.22
N LEU A 108 -29.35 10.07 -22.01
CA LEU A 108 -28.18 9.64 -21.25
C LEU A 108 -28.26 8.15 -20.91
N ILE A 109 -29.43 7.67 -20.54
CA ILE A 109 -29.67 6.26 -20.21
C ILE A 109 -29.47 5.35 -21.42
N ILE A 110 -29.95 5.75 -22.61
CA ILE A 110 -29.67 4.99 -23.83
C ILE A 110 -28.16 4.97 -24.13
N ALA A 111 -27.48 6.12 -24.03
CA ALA A 111 -26.05 6.20 -24.29
C ALA A 111 -25.26 5.29 -23.32
N LEU A 112 -25.60 5.32 -22.03
CA LEU A 112 -25.03 4.44 -21.01
C LEU A 112 -25.39 2.98 -21.25
N GLY A 113 -26.62 2.68 -21.67
CA GLY A 113 -27.08 1.34 -21.98
C GLY A 113 -26.29 0.73 -23.12
N ASN A 114 -26.16 1.46 -24.23
CA ASN A 114 -25.35 1.07 -25.39
C ASN A 114 -23.87 0.92 -25.00
N PHE A 115 -23.32 1.84 -24.20
CA PHE A 115 -21.95 1.75 -23.71
C PHE A 115 -21.74 0.47 -22.89
N VAL A 116 -22.60 0.21 -21.91
CA VAL A 116 -22.51 -1.00 -21.06
C VAL A 116 -22.70 -2.27 -21.89
N GLN A 117 -23.61 -2.25 -22.88
CA GLN A 117 -23.84 -3.37 -23.79
C GLN A 117 -22.62 -3.67 -24.68
N GLN A 118 -21.85 -2.66 -25.12
CA GLN A 118 -20.61 -2.86 -25.88
C GLN A 118 -19.57 -3.69 -25.10
N PHE A 119 -19.62 -3.64 -23.76
CA PHE A 119 -18.77 -4.44 -22.88
C PHE A 119 -19.46 -5.72 -22.36
N GLY A 120 -20.59 -6.10 -22.96
CA GLY A 120 -21.35 -7.30 -22.59
C GLY A 120 -22.06 -7.18 -21.24
N GLY A 121 -22.24 -5.97 -20.73
CA GLY A 121 -22.93 -5.68 -19.50
C GLY A 121 -24.42 -5.37 -19.71
N GLU A 122 -25.12 -5.14 -18.61
CA GLU A 122 -26.52 -4.70 -18.59
C GLU A 122 -26.75 -3.64 -17.50
N LEU A 123 -27.55 -2.62 -17.81
CA LEU A 123 -27.98 -1.65 -16.82
C LEU A 123 -29.13 -2.20 -15.96
N SER A 124 -28.98 -2.15 -14.64
CA SER A 124 -30.06 -2.37 -13.69
C SER A 124 -30.49 -1.06 -13.02
N PHE A 125 -31.76 -0.98 -12.69
CA PHE A 125 -32.41 0.16 -12.08
C PHE A 125 -33.06 -0.24 -10.75
N THR A 126 -33.06 0.67 -9.79
CA THR A 126 -33.86 0.50 -8.57
C THR A 126 -34.51 1.80 -8.15
N ASN A 127 -35.71 1.67 -7.59
CA ASN A 127 -36.49 2.78 -7.04
C ASN A 127 -36.52 2.76 -5.51
N GLU A 128 -35.76 1.84 -4.91
CA GLU A 128 -35.56 1.84 -3.47
C GLU A 128 -34.93 3.17 -3.09
N ASP A 129 -35.46 3.76 -2.02
CA ASP A 129 -34.95 5.00 -1.49
C ASP A 129 -33.57 4.75 -0.87
N LEU A 130 -32.54 4.89 -1.70
CA LEU A 130 -31.14 4.75 -1.29
C LEU A 130 -30.58 6.06 -0.69
N THR A 131 -31.42 6.91 -0.11
CA THR A 131 -31.00 8.13 0.63
C THR A 131 -30.23 7.74 1.91
N PHE A 132 -29.04 7.19 1.72
CA PHE A 132 -28.01 7.09 2.74
C PHE A 132 -27.11 8.33 2.68
N GLN A 133 -26.51 8.67 3.82
CA GLN A 133 -25.84 9.95 4.09
C GLN A 133 -24.53 10.21 3.31
N GLU A 134 -24.06 9.31 2.42
CA GLU A 134 -22.74 9.47 1.77
C GLU A 134 -22.72 9.08 0.28
N PRO A 135 -22.84 10.06 -0.64
CA PRO A 135 -22.79 9.85 -2.09
C PRO A 135 -21.52 9.14 -2.62
N ALA A 136 -20.37 9.32 -1.96
CA ALA A 136 -19.10 8.74 -2.37
C ALA A 136 -19.10 7.19 -2.34
N HIS A 137 -19.85 6.58 -1.42
CA HIS A 137 -19.97 5.11 -1.32
C HIS A 137 -20.73 4.49 -2.49
N ARG A 138 -21.67 5.23 -3.10
CA ARG A 138 -22.45 4.75 -4.25
C ARG A 138 -21.57 4.69 -5.50
N THR A 139 -20.80 5.75 -5.77
CA THR A 139 -19.83 5.79 -6.86
C THR A 139 -18.78 4.67 -6.72
N ALA A 140 -18.31 4.41 -5.51
CA ALA A 140 -17.37 3.33 -5.22
C ALA A 140 -17.94 1.92 -5.46
N CYS A 141 -19.26 1.76 -5.56
CA CYS A 141 -19.95 0.52 -5.93
C CYS A 141 -20.40 0.51 -7.40
N GLY A 142 -20.10 1.54 -8.18
CA GLY A 142 -20.57 1.68 -9.57
C GLY A 142 -22.04 2.08 -9.67
N ILE A 143 -22.59 2.70 -8.62
CA ILE A 143 -23.98 3.14 -8.56
C ILE A 143 -24.04 4.65 -8.84
N ALA A 144 -24.80 5.03 -9.86
CA ALA A 144 -25.08 6.41 -10.23
C ALA A 144 -26.51 6.79 -9.79
N ASP A 145 -26.67 7.98 -9.20
CA ASP A 145 -27.96 8.53 -8.80
C ASP A 145 -28.55 9.37 -9.93
N LEU A 146 -29.73 9.00 -10.43
CA LEU A 146 -30.47 9.71 -11.47
C LEU A 146 -31.72 10.41 -10.90
N SER A 147 -31.64 10.88 -9.64
CA SER A 147 -32.69 11.57 -8.86
C SER A 147 -33.92 10.72 -8.53
N SER A 148 -34.55 10.06 -9.52
CA SER A 148 -35.74 9.23 -9.35
C SER A 148 -35.47 7.72 -9.41
N ALA A 149 -34.27 7.33 -9.84
CA ALA A 149 -33.83 5.95 -9.90
C ALA A 149 -32.31 5.88 -9.69
N HIS A 150 -31.82 4.76 -9.19
CA HIS A 150 -30.39 4.47 -9.09
C HIS A 150 -30.00 3.48 -10.18
N LEU A 151 -28.86 3.73 -10.82
CA LEU A 151 -28.34 2.97 -11.94
C LEU A 151 -27.11 2.17 -11.49
N LEU A 152 -27.09 0.88 -11.80
CA LEU A 152 -25.94 0.00 -11.61
C LEU A 152 -25.60 -0.65 -12.95
N ALA A 153 -24.38 -0.47 -13.43
CA ALA A 153 -23.86 -1.33 -14.50
C ALA A 153 -23.61 -2.71 -13.90
N THR A 154 -24.47 -3.67 -14.23
CA THR A 154 -24.26 -5.08 -13.91
C THR A 154 -23.50 -5.74 -15.06
N ASP A 155 -22.64 -6.68 -14.72
CA ASP A 155 -21.74 -7.39 -15.64
C ASP A 155 -20.58 -6.58 -16.26
N TYR A 156 -19.37 -7.07 -15.96
CA TYR A 156 -18.10 -6.90 -16.67
C TYR A 156 -17.26 -5.63 -16.44
N ILE A 157 -16.45 -5.64 -15.37
CA ILE A 157 -15.01 -5.52 -15.57
C ILE A 157 -14.38 -6.76 -14.92
N PRO A 158 -13.63 -7.61 -15.66
CA PRO A 158 -12.86 -8.69 -15.05
C PRO A 158 -12.04 -8.12 -13.90
N THR A 159 -12.44 -8.46 -12.69
CA THR A 159 -11.83 -7.93 -11.47
C THR A 159 -11.13 -9.07 -10.78
N ALA A 160 -9.82 -9.11 -10.90
CA ALA A 160 -9.04 -10.05 -10.12
C ALA A 160 -9.06 -9.62 -8.66
N GLN A 161 -9.50 -10.52 -7.78
CA GLN A 161 -9.71 -10.21 -6.37
C GLN A 161 -8.54 -10.68 -5.52
N PHE A 162 -8.10 -9.81 -4.63
CA PHE A 162 -6.99 -10.05 -3.72
C PHE A 162 -7.40 -9.78 -2.28
N THR A 163 -6.69 -10.44 -1.35
CA THR A 163 -6.81 -10.19 0.07
C THR A 163 -5.41 -9.96 0.63
N PHE A 164 -5.18 -8.78 1.19
CA PHE A 164 -3.96 -8.45 1.91
C PHE A 164 -4.23 -8.44 3.41
N ILE A 165 -3.25 -8.93 4.19
CA ILE A 165 -3.23 -8.80 5.64
C ILE A 165 -2.13 -7.80 5.97
N VAL A 166 -2.53 -6.66 6.53
CA VAL A 166 -1.64 -5.55 6.87
C VAL A 166 -1.54 -5.47 8.39
N ASP A 167 -0.35 -5.19 8.95
CA ASP A 167 -0.14 -5.03 10.39
C ASP A 167 -0.65 -3.66 10.90
N LEU A 168 -1.97 -3.51 10.87
CA LEU A 168 -2.73 -2.34 11.33
C LEU A 168 -3.80 -2.77 12.31
N ASN A 169 -3.92 -2.09 13.45
CA ASN A 169 -5.04 -2.28 14.35
C ASN A 169 -6.26 -1.54 13.79
N TYR A 170 -7.26 -2.27 13.31
CA TYR A 170 -8.46 -1.68 12.71
C TYR A 170 -9.12 -0.62 13.60
N GLN A 171 -9.24 -0.87 14.92
CA GLN A 171 -9.91 0.06 15.83
C GLN A 171 -9.11 1.34 16.09
N ILE A 172 -7.80 1.19 16.25
CA ILE A 172 -6.92 2.28 16.66
C ILE A 172 -6.42 3.08 15.45
N ASP A 173 -6.13 2.41 14.35
CA ASP A 173 -5.43 3.01 13.21
C ASP A 173 -6.37 3.43 12.08
N LEU A 174 -7.57 2.83 11.99
CA LEU A 174 -8.47 3.01 10.82
C LEU A 174 -9.85 3.54 11.20
N SER A 175 -10.56 2.88 12.11
CA SER A 175 -11.97 3.19 12.42
C SER A 175 -12.16 4.38 13.37
N ARG A 176 -11.16 5.27 13.48
CA ARG A 176 -11.24 6.46 14.34
C ARG A 176 -12.07 7.58 13.73
N SER A 177 -12.05 7.70 12.40
CA SER A 177 -12.86 8.65 11.64
C SER A 177 -12.98 8.21 10.19
N ASP A 178 -14.04 8.64 9.52
CA ASP A 178 -14.27 8.35 8.10
C ASP A 178 -13.14 8.92 7.23
N GLN A 179 -12.64 10.11 7.58
CA GLN A 179 -11.47 10.70 6.92
C GLN A 179 -10.22 9.81 7.00
N THR A 180 -10.01 9.13 8.14
CA THR A 180 -8.87 8.22 8.31
C THR A 180 -9.01 6.99 7.41
N MET A 181 -10.22 6.42 7.34
CA MET A 181 -10.52 5.29 6.45
C MET A 181 -10.40 5.68 4.97
N GLN A 182 -10.92 6.84 4.57
CA GLN A 182 -10.82 7.35 3.20
C GLN A 182 -9.37 7.59 2.80
N ASN A 183 -8.59 8.24 3.67
CA ASN A 183 -7.15 8.44 3.46
C ASN A 183 -6.43 7.09 3.35
N PHE A 184 -6.78 6.10 4.17
CA PHE A 184 -6.20 4.77 4.08
C PHE A 184 -6.49 4.12 2.72
N VAL A 185 -7.75 4.10 2.29
CA VAL A 185 -8.17 3.50 1.01
C VAL A 185 -7.42 4.15 -0.16
N LEU A 186 -7.38 5.48 -0.21
CA LEU A 186 -6.68 6.22 -1.26
C LEU A 186 -5.18 5.88 -1.28
N ASN A 187 -4.53 5.89 -0.11
CA ASN A 187 -3.10 5.59 -0.01
C ASN A 187 -2.79 4.11 -0.28
N PHE A 188 -3.68 3.21 0.10
CA PHE A 188 -3.59 1.79 -0.24
C PHE A 188 -3.64 1.59 -1.75
N SER A 189 -4.64 2.16 -2.43
CA SER A 189 -4.75 2.09 -3.89
C SER A 189 -3.52 2.69 -4.58
N ASN A 190 -3.06 3.88 -4.14
CA ASN A 190 -1.84 4.50 -4.67
C ASN A 190 -0.62 3.60 -4.52
N ALA A 191 -0.44 2.97 -3.36
CA ALA A 191 0.70 2.09 -3.11
C ALA A 191 0.67 0.84 -4.00
N ILE A 192 -0.51 0.23 -4.21
CA ILE A 192 -0.67 -0.91 -5.11
C ILE A 192 -0.39 -0.49 -6.55
N ALA A 193 -0.94 0.63 -6.98
CA ALA A 193 -0.77 1.18 -8.33
C ALA A 193 0.70 1.49 -8.63
N GLU A 194 1.42 2.09 -7.69
CA GLU A 194 2.85 2.35 -7.81
C GLU A 194 3.67 1.05 -7.91
N VAL A 195 3.35 0.07 -7.05
CA VAL A 195 3.98 -1.27 -7.10
C VAL A 195 3.77 -1.92 -8.45
N LEU A 196 2.60 -1.77 -9.06
CA LEU A 196 2.28 -2.35 -10.37
C LEU A 196 2.67 -1.46 -11.55
N THR A 197 3.09 -0.22 -11.29
CA THR A 197 3.34 0.79 -12.32
C THR A 197 2.12 0.97 -13.23
N CYS A 198 0.93 1.04 -12.63
CA CYS A 198 -0.34 1.21 -13.33
C CYS A 198 -1.11 2.43 -12.79
N PRO A 199 -2.12 2.92 -13.53
CA PRO A 199 -3.08 3.91 -13.03
C PRO A 199 -3.77 3.46 -11.72
N ASN A 200 -4.09 4.41 -10.83
CA ASN A 200 -4.73 4.11 -9.53
C ASN A 200 -6.17 3.61 -9.69
N ASP A 201 -6.89 4.14 -10.68
CA ASP A 201 -8.26 3.77 -11.02
C ASP A 201 -8.42 2.29 -11.40
N TYR A 202 -7.32 1.57 -11.66
CA TYR A 202 -7.33 0.12 -11.84
C TYR A 202 -7.46 -0.65 -10.52
N ILE A 203 -7.27 0.01 -9.37
CA ILE A 203 -7.26 -0.57 -8.04
C ILE A 203 -8.49 -0.15 -7.25
N ARG A 204 -9.37 -1.11 -6.94
CA ARG A 204 -10.59 -0.87 -6.17
C ARG A 204 -10.55 -1.55 -4.82
N VAL A 205 -10.51 -0.79 -3.72
CA VAL A 205 -10.68 -1.39 -2.39
C VAL A 205 -12.15 -1.77 -2.20
N MET A 206 -12.42 -3.07 -2.02
CA MET A 206 -13.76 -3.62 -1.86
C MET A 206 -14.18 -3.67 -0.39
N SER A 207 -13.27 -4.03 0.51
CA SER A 207 -13.55 -4.01 1.95
C SER A 207 -12.29 -3.88 2.79
N VAL A 208 -12.44 -3.29 3.96
CA VAL A 208 -11.42 -3.23 5.01
C VAL A 208 -12.03 -3.87 6.25
N ASP A 209 -11.58 -5.08 6.57
CA ASP A 209 -12.17 -5.92 7.61
C ASP A 209 -11.22 -6.04 8.80
N LYS A 210 -11.78 -6.04 10.02
CA LYS A 210 -11.06 -6.53 11.20
C LYS A 210 -10.83 -8.04 11.04
N PRO A 211 -9.61 -8.56 11.11
CA PRO A 211 -9.38 -10.00 11.17
C PRO A 211 -9.93 -10.54 12.50
N GLY A 212 -10.03 -11.87 12.59
CA GLY A 212 -10.56 -12.57 13.76
C GLY A 212 -9.82 -12.23 15.07
N LYS A 213 -10.20 -12.92 16.16
CA LYS A 213 -9.87 -12.59 17.57
C LYS A 213 -8.37 -12.43 17.93
N THR A 214 -7.42 -12.61 17.00
CA THR A 214 -5.98 -12.58 17.26
C THR A 214 -5.23 -11.61 16.33
N ARG A 215 -4.50 -10.67 16.96
CA ARG A 215 -3.48 -9.72 16.46
C ARG A 215 -3.95 -8.43 15.74
N ASN A 216 -3.09 -7.40 15.88
CA ASN A 216 -3.14 -6.04 15.32
C ASN A 216 -3.07 -6.01 13.78
N GLN A 217 -3.87 -6.84 13.13
CA GLN A 217 -3.90 -6.96 11.68
C GLN A 217 -5.19 -6.35 11.13
N THR A 218 -5.19 -5.98 9.86
CA THR A 218 -6.34 -5.53 9.10
C THR A 218 -6.35 -6.29 7.78
N LYS A 219 -7.52 -6.84 7.40
CA LYS A 219 -7.71 -7.54 6.13
C LYS A 219 -8.26 -6.56 5.10
N VAL A 220 -7.51 -6.30 4.04
CA VAL A 220 -7.95 -5.44 2.92
C VAL A 220 -8.28 -6.33 1.74
N LYS A 221 -9.53 -6.29 1.28
CA LYS A 221 -9.93 -6.90 0.01
C LYS A 221 -9.94 -5.83 -1.06
N PHE A 222 -9.28 -6.10 -2.17
CA PHE A 222 -9.27 -5.18 -3.30
C PHE A 222 -9.33 -5.93 -4.62
N GLY A 223 -9.79 -5.22 -5.64
CA GLY A 223 -9.90 -5.66 -7.01
C GLY A 223 -8.87 -4.96 -7.89
N LEU A 224 -8.39 -5.67 -8.90
CA LEU A 224 -7.56 -5.15 -9.97
C LEU A 224 -8.28 -5.37 -11.30
N SER A 225 -8.44 -4.30 -12.07
CA SER A 225 -9.24 -4.27 -13.29
C SER A 225 -8.73 -3.21 -14.26
N THR A 226 -8.61 -3.57 -15.53
CA THR A 226 -8.32 -2.61 -16.61
C THR A 226 -9.35 -2.78 -17.75
N PRO A 227 -9.44 -1.83 -18.70
CA PRO A 227 -10.29 -1.98 -19.88
C PRO A 227 -9.90 -3.18 -20.76
N ASP A 228 -8.64 -3.63 -20.71
CA ASP A 228 -8.13 -4.79 -21.45
C ASP A 228 -7.97 -6.01 -20.51
N PRO A 229 -8.73 -7.10 -20.72
CA PRO A 229 -8.58 -8.33 -19.94
C PRO A 229 -7.16 -8.92 -19.94
N THR A 230 -6.40 -8.77 -21.03
CA THR A 230 -5.03 -9.29 -21.14
C THR A 230 -4.06 -8.48 -20.29
N GLU A 231 -4.21 -7.16 -20.28
CA GLU A 231 -3.47 -6.28 -19.36
C GLU A 231 -3.83 -6.57 -17.90
N THR A 232 -5.11 -6.79 -17.59
CA THR A 232 -5.56 -7.22 -16.26
C THR A 232 -4.85 -8.50 -15.83
N GLU A 233 -4.78 -9.51 -16.70
CA GLU A 233 -4.08 -10.76 -16.40
C GLU A 233 -2.58 -10.55 -16.18
N LYS A 234 -1.93 -9.71 -17.00
CA LYS A 234 -0.51 -9.35 -16.80
C LYS A 234 -0.27 -8.72 -15.43
N LEU A 235 -1.06 -7.71 -15.06
CA LEU A 235 -0.94 -7.04 -13.77
C LEU A 235 -1.21 -7.99 -12.59
N VAL A 236 -2.09 -8.98 -12.76
CA VAL A 236 -2.32 -10.05 -11.77
C VAL A 236 -1.08 -10.91 -11.58
N GLN A 237 -0.42 -11.31 -12.65
CA GLN A 237 0.82 -12.09 -12.55
C GLN A 237 1.95 -11.26 -11.93
N ASP A 238 2.09 -10.00 -12.33
CA ASP A 238 3.05 -9.06 -11.74
C ASP A 238 2.82 -8.88 -10.24
N LEU A 239 1.55 -8.72 -9.82
CA LEU A 239 1.21 -8.62 -8.41
C LEU A 239 1.54 -9.89 -7.65
N LYS A 240 1.27 -11.08 -8.21
CA LYS A 240 1.62 -12.37 -7.60
C LYS A 240 3.13 -12.53 -7.45
N MET A 241 3.92 -12.12 -8.46
CA MET A 241 5.39 -12.14 -8.39
C MET A 241 5.88 -11.18 -7.31
N LYS A 242 5.46 -9.91 -7.35
CA LYS A 242 5.89 -8.88 -6.37
C LYS A 242 5.43 -9.19 -4.95
N ALA A 243 4.29 -9.86 -4.77
CA ALA A 243 3.82 -10.30 -3.46
C ALA A 243 4.70 -11.43 -2.87
N ARG A 244 5.30 -12.29 -3.70
CA ARG A 244 6.27 -13.30 -3.25
C ARG A 244 7.57 -12.67 -2.77
N ASP A 245 7.99 -11.58 -3.40
CA ASP A 245 9.21 -10.83 -3.05
C ASP A 245 9.03 -9.89 -1.84
N GLY A 246 7.82 -9.89 -1.26
CA GLY A 246 7.44 -9.05 -0.13
C GLY A 246 6.79 -7.75 -0.58
N PHE A 247 5.50 -7.60 -0.29
CA PHE A 247 4.80 -6.35 -0.56
C PHE A 247 5.34 -5.23 0.33
N PRO A 248 5.59 -4.00 -0.18
CA PRO A 248 6.16 -2.91 0.62
C PRO A 248 5.13 -2.31 1.59
N GLN A 249 4.78 -3.07 2.64
CA GLN A 249 3.79 -2.69 3.65
C GLN A 249 4.08 -1.33 4.26
N HIS A 250 5.35 -0.97 4.44
CA HIS A 250 5.77 0.34 4.94
C HIS A 250 5.20 1.52 4.13
N ARG A 251 4.99 1.37 2.81
CA ARG A 251 4.41 2.42 1.96
C ARG A 251 2.97 2.71 2.33
N ILE A 252 2.22 1.69 2.72
CA ILE A 252 0.84 1.83 3.21
C ILE A 252 0.87 2.31 4.68
N LEU A 253 1.67 1.65 5.52
CA LEU A 253 1.71 1.88 6.96
C LEU A 253 2.14 3.32 7.32
N LYS A 254 3.05 3.94 6.57
CA LYS A 254 3.50 5.33 6.83
C LYS A 254 2.37 6.37 6.72
N HIS A 255 1.33 6.09 5.94
CA HIS A 255 0.20 7.01 5.77
C HIS A 255 -0.90 6.81 6.83
N VAL A 256 -1.03 5.58 7.35
CA VAL A 256 -2.04 5.23 8.35
C VAL A 256 -1.51 5.47 9.77
N LYS A 257 -0.31 4.96 10.05
CA LYS A 257 0.42 5.15 11.30
C LYS A 257 1.35 6.35 11.21
N LYS A 258 0.92 7.41 10.50
CA LYS A 258 1.71 8.63 10.30
C LYS A 258 2.25 9.14 11.62
N HIS A 259 1.43 9.14 12.67
CA HIS A 259 1.86 9.55 14.00
C HIS A 259 2.86 8.61 14.67
N GLU A 260 2.77 7.28 14.54
CA GLU A 260 3.75 6.38 15.16
C GLU A 260 5.14 6.56 14.52
N TYR A 261 5.20 6.66 13.19
CA TYR A 261 6.45 6.89 12.48
C TYR A 261 6.95 8.33 12.68
N GLU A 262 6.11 9.35 12.59
CA GLU A 262 6.53 10.75 12.84
C GLU A 262 6.93 11.01 14.30
N CYS A 263 6.25 10.39 15.27
CA CYS A 263 6.52 10.55 16.70
C CYS A 263 7.88 9.97 17.09
N LYS A 264 8.31 8.87 16.46
CA LYS A 264 9.67 8.35 16.63
C LYS A 264 10.68 9.10 15.78
N TRP A 265 10.29 9.51 14.57
CA TRP A 265 11.20 10.09 13.60
C TRP A 265 11.58 11.54 13.89
N LYS A 266 10.65 12.40 14.30
CA LYS A 266 10.95 13.81 14.61
C LYS A 266 12.00 13.94 15.73
N PRO A 267 11.88 13.21 16.86
CA PRO A 267 12.93 13.21 17.89
C PRO A 267 14.25 12.61 17.41
N LEU A 268 14.23 11.56 16.56
CA LEU A 268 15.45 11.02 15.94
C LEU A 268 16.16 12.05 15.07
N ILE A 269 15.44 12.72 14.15
CA ILE A 269 16.00 13.78 13.31
C ILE A 269 16.60 14.89 14.17
N SER A 270 15.86 15.33 15.19
CA SER A 270 16.32 16.37 16.11
C SER A 270 17.59 15.94 16.86
N PHE A 271 17.63 14.71 17.35
CA PHE A 271 18.79 14.16 18.05
C PHE A 271 20.01 14.06 17.12
N PHE A 272 19.80 13.65 15.87
CA PHE A 272 20.85 13.63 14.84
C PHE A 272 21.21 15.00 14.30
N GLN A 273 20.49 16.07 14.68
CA GLN A 273 20.68 17.43 14.20
C GLN A 273 20.59 17.53 12.66
N LEU A 274 19.67 16.76 12.07
CA LEU A 274 19.36 16.78 10.64
C LEU A 274 18.05 17.53 10.38
N GLN A 275 17.75 17.77 9.11
CA GLN A 275 16.50 18.36 8.64
C GLN A 275 15.76 17.42 7.71
N THR A 276 14.46 17.62 7.53
CA THR A 276 13.64 16.78 6.63
C THR A 276 14.12 16.82 5.17
N CYS A 277 14.72 17.93 4.74
CA CYS A 277 15.31 18.08 3.40
C CYS A 277 16.59 17.25 3.18
N ASP A 278 17.18 16.70 4.25
CA ASP A 278 18.35 15.80 4.16
C ASP A 278 17.97 14.38 3.73
N PHE A 279 16.68 14.08 3.60
CA PHE A 279 16.14 12.76 3.35
C PHE A 279 15.35 12.67 2.04
N ALA A 280 15.27 11.46 1.50
CA ALA A 280 14.47 11.09 0.35
C ALA A 280 13.47 9.99 0.78
N PRO A 281 12.39 10.35 1.50
CA PRO A 281 11.53 9.42 2.23
C PRO A 281 10.81 8.39 1.33
N GLU A 282 10.68 8.65 0.04
CA GLU A 282 10.20 7.72 -0.98
C GLU A 282 11.06 6.45 -1.10
N PHE A 283 12.33 6.53 -0.69
CA PHE A 283 13.27 5.40 -0.66
C PHE A 283 13.49 4.83 0.75
N ASN A 284 12.68 5.20 1.74
CA ASN A 284 12.76 4.52 3.05
C ASN A 284 12.37 3.05 2.90
N ILE A 285 12.99 2.18 3.72
CA ILE A 285 12.70 0.74 3.71
C ILE A 285 12.60 0.23 5.14
N ASP A 286 11.51 -0.45 5.44
CA ASP A 286 11.39 -1.29 6.65
C ASP A 286 11.81 -2.72 6.28
N TYR A 287 12.95 -3.18 6.80
CA TYR A 287 13.48 -4.50 6.49
C TYR A 287 12.83 -5.55 7.39
N THR A 288 11.65 -6.02 7.02
CA THR A 288 10.86 -6.98 7.80
C THR A 288 11.39 -8.41 7.69
N SER A 289 11.01 -9.29 8.62
CA SER A 289 11.40 -10.71 8.61
C SER A 289 10.86 -11.52 7.43
N SER A 290 9.93 -10.97 6.66
CA SER A 290 9.40 -11.59 5.43
C SER A 290 10.26 -11.33 4.20
N MET A 291 11.24 -10.42 4.27
CA MET A 291 12.17 -10.17 3.16
C MET A 291 13.22 -11.28 3.05
N PRO A 292 13.79 -11.49 1.86
CA PRO A 292 14.95 -12.37 1.72
C PRO A 292 16.11 -11.88 2.61
N THR A 293 16.91 -12.81 3.12
CA THR A 293 18.06 -12.47 3.98
C THR A 293 19.25 -11.95 3.19
N LYS A 294 19.30 -12.21 1.87
CA LYS A 294 20.36 -11.81 0.96
C LYS A 294 19.81 -11.45 -0.41
N ASP A 295 20.51 -10.55 -1.08
CA ASP A 295 20.32 -10.12 -2.46
C ASP A 295 21.72 -9.87 -3.08
N LYS A 296 21.81 -9.29 -4.27
CA LYS A 296 23.05 -8.94 -4.95
C LYS A 296 23.04 -7.46 -5.36
N ARG A 297 24.11 -6.73 -5.08
CA ARG A 297 24.28 -5.32 -5.47
C ARG A 297 25.71 -5.07 -5.92
N GLY A 298 25.88 -4.40 -7.06
CA GLY A 298 27.21 -4.08 -7.62
C GLY A 298 28.12 -5.31 -7.78
N GLY A 299 27.55 -6.46 -8.15
CA GLY A 299 28.29 -7.70 -8.34
C GLY A 299 28.51 -8.53 -7.06
N LEU A 300 28.31 -7.98 -5.86
CA LEU A 300 28.62 -8.63 -4.59
C LEU A 300 27.38 -8.98 -3.75
N PRO A 301 27.48 -9.95 -2.82
CA PRO A 301 26.41 -10.28 -1.90
C PRO A 301 25.99 -9.07 -1.05
N TYR A 302 24.69 -8.79 -1.02
CA TYR A 302 24.08 -7.78 -0.18
C TYR A 302 23.24 -8.47 0.90
N TYR A 303 23.69 -8.39 2.15
CA TYR A 303 22.97 -8.94 3.30
C TYR A 303 21.93 -7.93 3.79
N LEU A 304 20.65 -8.25 3.64
CA LEU A 304 19.59 -7.31 4.03
C LEU A 304 19.59 -7.11 5.55
N PRO A 305 19.50 -5.86 6.05
CA PRO A 305 19.54 -5.58 7.48
C PRO A 305 18.17 -5.85 8.13
N ILE A 306 17.76 -7.12 8.16
CA ILE A 306 16.45 -7.53 8.71
C ILE A 306 16.30 -7.06 10.16
N GLY A 307 15.14 -6.46 10.46
CA GLY A 307 14.78 -5.85 11.73
C GLY A 307 15.29 -4.41 11.91
N TRP A 308 15.82 -3.77 10.86
CA TRP A 308 16.20 -2.36 10.85
C TRP A 308 15.28 -1.55 9.96
N TYR A 309 15.10 -0.28 10.32
CA TYR A 309 14.43 0.69 9.46
C TYR A 309 15.45 1.62 8.82
N ARG A 310 15.43 1.73 7.49
CA ARG A 310 16.27 2.68 6.74
C ARG A 310 15.52 3.97 6.46
N HIS A 311 16.12 5.06 6.91
CA HIS A 311 15.87 6.41 6.41
C HIS A 311 16.84 6.71 5.27
N ALA A 312 16.33 6.85 4.06
CA ALA A 312 17.16 7.15 2.89
C ALA A 312 17.61 8.61 2.91
N LEU A 313 18.91 8.83 2.69
CA LEU A 313 19.48 10.17 2.61
C LEU A 313 19.28 10.72 1.21
N LYS A 314 19.00 12.02 1.13
CA LYS A 314 19.04 12.74 -0.13
C LYS A 314 20.50 12.91 -0.54
N VAL A 315 20.93 12.14 -1.53
CA VAL A 315 22.30 12.12 -2.07
C VAL A 315 22.40 12.62 -3.50
N ASP A 316 21.29 13.13 -4.04
CA ASP A 316 21.28 13.79 -5.35
C ASP A 316 22.29 14.94 -5.37
N ASN A 317 23.16 14.93 -6.38
CA ASN A 317 24.22 15.92 -6.60
C ASN A 317 25.23 16.04 -5.44
N LYS A 318 25.26 15.09 -4.50
CA LYS A 318 26.22 15.10 -3.39
C LYS A 318 27.59 14.55 -3.81
N TYR A 319 27.63 13.59 -4.72
CA TYR A 319 28.86 12.92 -5.14
C TYR A 319 29.17 13.22 -6.62
N PRO A 320 30.45 13.33 -7.02
CA PRO A 320 30.88 13.91 -8.31
C PRO A 320 30.71 13.01 -9.55
N GLU A 321 29.84 12.00 -9.51
CA GLU A 321 29.64 11.03 -10.59
C GLU A 321 28.15 10.92 -10.97
N ASP A 322 27.84 10.14 -12.00
CA ASP A 322 26.46 9.79 -12.35
C ASP A 322 25.73 9.07 -11.19
N LYS A 323 24.45 8.72 -11.38
CA LYS A 323 23.68 7.99 -10.36
C LYS A 323 23.80 6.46 -10.46
N LEU A 324 24.62 5.94 -11.37
CA LEU A 324 24.71 4.51 -11.67
C LEU A 324 25.17 3.71 -10.44
N TRP A 325 26.09 4.26 -9.65
CA TRP A 325 26.56 3.64 -8.39
C TRP A 325 25.43 3.32 -7.39
N LEU A 326 24.33 4.08 -7.44
CA LEU A 326 23.18 3.92 -6.55
C LEU A 326 22.14 2.89 -7.06
N GLY A 327 22.32 2.36 -8.27
CA GLY A 327 21.42 1.41 -8.92
C GLY A 327 21.15 0.13 -8.10
N SER A 328 20.07 -0.57 -8.45
CA SER A 328 19.61 -1.77 -7.76
C SER A 328 19.37 -2.98 -8.68
N ASN A 329 19.76 -2.88 -9.95
CA ASN A 329 19.53 -3.89 -10.97
C ASN A 329 20.75 -4.81 -11.18
N ASN A 330 21.80 -4.60 -10.39
CA ASN A 330 23.04 -5.35 -10.45
C ASN A 330 23.70 -5.30 -11.85
N VAL A 331 23.69 -4.11 -12.46
CA VAL A 331 24.37 -3.83 -13.72
C VAL A 331 25.78 -3.27 -13.48
N ASP A 332 26.63 -3.31 -14.52
CA ASP A 332 27.97 -2.74 -14.48
C ASP A 332 27.93 -1.24 -14.10
N GLY A 333 28.83 -0.84 -13.21
CA GLY A 333 28.87 0.51 -12.65
C GLY A 333 28.10 0.69 -11.33
N GLU A 334 27.24 -0.25 -10.95
CA GLU A 334 26.64 -0.25 -9.61
C GLU A 334 27.67 -0.56 -8.52
N TRP A 335 27.53 0.10 -7.37
CA TRP A 335 28.44 -0.11 -6.24
C TRP A 335 27.86 -1.11 -5.24
N PRO A 336 28.67 -2.05 -4.69
CA PRO A 336 28.27 -2.92 -3.60
C PRO A 336 27.76 -2.16 -2.37
N VAL A 337 27.01 -2.85 -1.52
CA VAL A 337 26.45 -2.30 -0.28
C VAL A 337 27.24 -2.82 0.93
N ALA A 338 27.60 -1.91 1.84
CA ALA A 338 28.24 -2.22 3.11
C ALA A 338 27.68 -1.35 4.25
N PHE A 339 28.11 -1.63 5.48
CA PHE A 339 27.56 -1.04 6.70
C PHE A 339 28.64 -0.43 7.59
N HIS A 340 28.44 0.81 8.02
CA HIS A 340 29.36 1.49 8.95
C HIS A 340 28.67 1.74 10.30
N GLY A 341 29.18 1.10 11.35
CA GLY A 341 28.74 1.34 12.72
C GLY A 341 29.20 2.70 13.22
N THR A 342 28.32 3.43 13.91
CA THR A 342 28.70 4.71 14.51
C THR A 342 27.88 5.02 15.76
N HIS A 343 28.20 6.11 16.45
CA HIS A 343 27.38 6.65 17.54
C HIS A 343 26.49 7.79 17.04
N GLY A 344 25.36 8.02 17.71
CA GLY A 344 24.37 9.01 17.30
C GLY A 344 24.90 10.44 17.05
N GLY A 345 25.86 10.90 17.87
CA GLY A 345 26.45 12.23 17.71
C GLY A 345 27.32 12.44 16.46
N ALA A 346 27.70 11.37 15.74
CA ALA A 346 28.50 11.46 14.52
C ALA A 346 27.63 11.56 13.26
N VAL A 347 26.31 11.33 13.37
CA VAL A 347 25.41 11.20 12.24
C VAL A 347 25.41 12.46 11.36
N LYS A 348 25.30 13.66 11.96
CA LYS A 348 25.39 14.93 11.22
C LYS A 348 26.72 15.07 10.46
N GLY A 349 27.84 14.83 11.16
CA GLY A 349 29.17 14.94 10.56
C GLY A 349 29.35 13.99 9.38
N ILE A 350 28.91 12.74 9.51
CA ILE A 350 28.98 11.75 8.42
C ILE A 350 28.06 12.14 7.27
N ARG A 351 26.85 12.64 7.56
CA ARG A 351 25.93 13.12 6.54
C ARG A 351 26.51 14.29 5.75
N GLU A 352 27.19 15.23 6.41
CA GLU A 352 27.72 16.44 5.77
C GLU A 352 29.05 16.19 5.06
N LYS A 353 29.97 15.45 5.68
CA LYS A 353 31.37 15.36 5.26
C LYS A 353 31.79 13.96 4.77
N GLY A 354 30.90 12.98 4.84
CA GLY A 354 31.25 11.58 4.55
C GLY A 354 31.97 10.91 5.73
N LEU A 355 32.50 9.71 5.49
CA LEU A 355 33.27 8.97 6.49
C LEU A 355 34.70 9.50 6.56
N LEU A 356 35.24 9.58 7.78
CA LEU A 356 36.61 9.99 8.02
C LEU A 356 37.49 8.77 8.31
N ILE A 357 38.75 8.85 7.89
CA ILE A 357 39.76 7.84 8.21
C ILE A 357 40.00 7.81 9.72
N SER A 358 40.05 6.59 10.28
CA SER A 358 40.33 6.36 11.70
C SER A 358 41.83 6.41 11.97
N HIS A 359 42.23 6.98 13.10
CA HIS A 359 43.63 6.87 13.55
C HIS A 359 44.00 5.46 14.02
N PHE A 360 43.01 4.63 14.36
CA PHE A 360 43.20 3.24 14.75
C PHE A 360 42.88 2.30 13.58
N ASP A 361 43.85 1.47 13.22
CA ASP A 361 43.81 0.62 12.04
C ASP A 361 44.40 -0.77 12.32
N ALA A 362 43.53 -1.73 12.64
CA ALA A 362 43.95 -3.06 13.11
C ALA A 362 44.52 -3.96 12.01
N MET A 363 44.18 -3.69 10.74
CA MET A 363 44.50 -4.56 9.59
C MET A 363 45.45 -3.89 8.60
N LYS A 364 46.16 -2.81 8.99
CA LYS A 364 47.12 -2.12 8.10
C LYS A 364 48.17 -3.09 7.56
N ASP A 365 48.84 -3.82 8.45
CA ASP A 365 49.94 -4.71 8.06
C ASP A 365 49.46 -5.87 7.18
N GLU A 366 48.26 -6.38 7.42
CA GLU A 366 47.63 -7.40 6.58
C GLU A 366 47.27 -6.84 5.20
N ALA A 367 46.69 -5.64 5.15
CA ALA A 367 46.36 -4.96 3.89
C ALA A 367 47.60 -4.64 3.06
N VAL A 368 48.72 -4.27 3.69
CA VAL A 368 50.00 -4.05 3.01
C VAL A 368 50.56 -5.35 2.45
N LYS A 369 50.41 -6.47 3.15
CA LYS A 369 50.80 -7.80 2.64
C LYS A 369 49.93 -8.25 1.46
N ASP A 370 48.64 -7.92 1.51
CA ASP A 370 47.66 -8.31 0.49
C ASP A 370 47.80 -7.47 -0.80
N LYS A 371 47.81 -6.13 -0.70
CA LYS A 371 47.75 -5.22 -1.85
C LYS A 371 48.89 -4.19 -1.93
N GLY A 372 49.94 -4.36 -1.13
CA GLY A 372 51.16 -3.57 -1.21
C GLY A 372 51.11 -2.21 -0.49
N THR A 373 52.17 -1.42 -0.68
CA THR A 373 52.46 -0.20 0.08
C THR A 373 51.47 0.94 -0.13
N TYR A 374 50.60 0.88 -1.15
CA TYR A 374 49.48 1.82 -1.29
C TYR A 374 48.60 1.84 -0.03
N PHE A 375 48.42 0.67 0.60
CA PHE A 375 47.62 0.50 1.81
C PHE A 375 48.39 0.80 3.11
N ASP A 376 49.66 1.21 3.05
CA ASP A 376 50.49 1.60 4.21
C ASP A 376 50.16 3.01 4.70
N ARG A 377 48.91 3.19 5.12
CA ARG A 377 48.35 4.40 5.71
C ARG A 377 47.12 4.04 6.52
N SER A 378 46.68 4.92 7.40
CA SER A 378 45.45 4.69 8.15
C SER A 378 44.26 4.45 7.22
N GLY A 379 43.48 3.43 7.55
CA GLY A 379 42.28 3.05 6.84
C GLY A 379 41.00 3.27 7.64
N LEU A 380 39.88 3.02 6.97
CA LEU A 380 38.54 3.06 7.52
C LEU A 380 37.83 1.74 7.18
N TYR A 381 36.89 1.33 8.03
CA TYR A 381 36.24 0.03 7.93
C TYR A 381 34.73 0.15 7.71
N VAL A 382 34.22 -0.73 6.86
CA VAL A 382 32.80 -1.06 6.74
C VAL A 382 32.63 -2.58 6.81
N ALA A 383 31.47 -3.03 7.28
CA ALA A 383 31.12 -4.45 7.38
C ALA A 383 30.22 -4.87 6.22
N THR A 384 30.39 -6.09 5.71
CA THR A 384 29.46 -6.66 4.71
C THR A 384 28.11 -7.05 5.31
N HIS A 385 28.05 -7.23 6.63
CA HIS A 385 26.83 -7.57 7.36
C HIS A 385 26.45 -6.45 8.35
N CYS A 386 25.18 -6.05 8.35
CA CYS A 386 24.70 -4.99 9.25
C CYS A 386 24.91 -5.34 10.73
N THR A 387 24.75 -6.61 11.12
CA THR A 387 25.08 -7.10 12.47
C THR A 387 26.54 -6.86 12.84
N GLY A 388 27.48 -7.05 11.91
CA GLY A 388 28.90 -6.78 12.12
C GLY A 388 29.15 -5.29 12.33
N GLY A 389 28.55 -4.44 11.50
CA GLY A 389 28.60 -2.98 11.67
C GLY A 389 27.89 -2.50 12.94
N ALA A 390 26.84 -3.18 13.39
CA ALA A 390 26.07 -2.85 14.58
C ALA A 390 26.67 -3.40 15.88
N HIS A 391 27.84 -4.04 15.82
CA HIS A 391 28.48 -4.61 16.99
C HIS A 391 28.76 -3.53 18.05
N PRO A 392 28.61 -3.82 19.37
CA PRO A 392 28.85 -2.83 20.44
C PRO A 392 30.23 -2.16 20.45
N ALA A 393 31.23 -2.77 19.79
CA ALA A 393 32.54 -2.16 19.60
C ALA A 393 32.52 -0.93 18.68
N TYR A 394 31.54 -0.82 17.76
CA TYR A 394 31.48 0.23 16.74
C TYR A 394 30.29 1.17 16.88
N THR A 395 29.19 0.68 17.45
CA THR A 395 28.00 1.49 17.70
C THR A 395 27.65 1.51 19.19
N LYS A 396 27.39 2.71 19.69
CA LYS A 396 26.89 2.94 21.04
C LYS A 396 25.39 3.22 20.95
N PRO A 397 24.55 2.46 21.67
CA PRO A 397 23.15 2.80 21.78
C PRO A 397 22.96 4.19 22.36
N PHE A 398 21.87 4.84 21.97
CA PHE A 398 21.47 6.15 22.48
C PHE A 398 19.97 6.14 22.80
N THR A 399 19.55 7.08 23.63
CA THR A 399 18.19 7.14 24.13
C THR A 399 17.55 8.45 23.71
N ILE A 400 16.30 8.39 23.26
CA ILE A 400 15.51 9.57 22.90
C ILE A 400 14.13 9.49 23.54
N ASN A 401 13.57 10.65 23.87
CA ASN A 401 12.18 10.75 24.25
C ASN A 401 11.35 10.77 22.97
N THR A 402 10.65 9.66 22.70
CA THR A 402 9.76 9.57 21.55
C THR A 402 8.40 10.17 21.84
N SER A 403 8.02 10.31 23.12
CA SER A 403 6.83 11.08 23.53
C SER A 403 7.08 11.79 24.87
N SER A 404 6.08 12.50 25.39
CA SER A 404 6.13 13.09 26.75
C SER A 404 6.26 12.05 27.86
N THR A 405 5.90 10.79 27.60
CA THR A 405 5.89 9.70 28.59
C THR A 405 6.73 8.49 28.17
N THR A 406 7.36 8.53 27.00
CA THR A 406 8.04 7.37 26.41
C THR A 406 9.46 7.73 26.03
N THR A 407 10.39 6.95 26.57
CA THR A 407 11.81 7.02 26.29
C THR A 407 12.23 5.68 25.69
N GLU A 408 12.75 5.70 24.46
CA GLU A 408 13.15 4.50 23.73
C GLU A 408 14.67 4.52 23.44
N LYS A 409 15.26 3.34 23.36
CA LYS A 409 16.69 3.14 23.14
C LYS A 409 16.93 2.64 21.72
N PHE A 410 17.92 3.19 21.04
CA PHE A 410 18.19 2.94 19.62
C PHE A 410 19.66 2.69 19.34
N ARG A 411 19.93 2.00 18.23
CA ARG A 411 21.24 1.98 17.56
C ARG A 411 21.14 2.61 16.18
N VAL A 412 22.29 3.06 15.68
CA VAL A 412 22.43 3.63 14.34
C VAL A 412 23.59 2.99 13.58
N VAL A 413 23.36 2.71 12.30
CA VAL A 413 24.35 2.22 11.34
C VAL A 413 24.15 2.97 10.03
N PHE A 414 25.21 3.36 9.35
CA PHE A 414 25.10 3.88 7.99
C PHE A 414 25.10 2.74 6.99
N GLN A 415 24.16 2.79 6.06
CA GLN A 415 24.20 2.01 4.83
C GLN A 415 25.00 2.79 3.79
N CYS A 416 26.02 2.14 3.24
CA CYS A 416 26.99 2.75 2.34
C CYS A 416 27.04 2.00 1.01
N ARG A 417 27.30 2.74 -0.08
CA ARG A 417 27.77 2.18 -1.34
C ARG A 417 29.28 2.27 -1.36
N VAL A 418 29.96 1.24 -1.86
CA VAL A 418 31.42 1.20 -1.91
C VAL A 418 31.92 1.01 -3.33
N LYS A 419 33.00 1.71 -3.69
CA LYS A 419 33.61 1.56 -4.99
C LYS A 419 34.20 0.15 -5.11
N PRO A 420 33.86 -0.62 -6.15
CA PRO A 420 34.49 -1.91 -6.42
C PRO A 420 36.01 -1.80 -6.43
N ASP A 421 36.69 -2.85 -5.96
CA ASP A 421 38.15 -3.03 -5.97
C ASP A 421 38.99 -2.01 -5.14
N ALA A 422 38.36 -1.01 -4.54
CA ALA A 422 39.02 0.04 -3.76
C ALA A 422 39.36 -0.35 -2.30
N PHE A 423 39.21 -1.62 -1.94
CA PHE A 423 39.37 -2.11 -0.57
C PHE A 423 40.15 -3.43 -0.47
N THR A 424 40.67 -3.71 0.73
CA THR A 424 41.14 -5.04 1.16
C THR A 424 40.06 -5.72 2.01
N ILE A 425 40.04 -7.06 2.00
CA ILE A 425 39.02 -7.87 2.68
C ILE A 425 39.66 -8.56 3.88
N HIS A 426 39.02 -8.46 5.04
CA HIS A 426 39.53 -9.03 6.28
C HIS A 426 38.43 -9.72 7.09
N ALA A 427 38.76 -10.85 7.73
CA ALA A 427 37.85 -11.54 8.64
C ALA A 427 37.68 -10.80 9.99
N LYS A 428 38.52 -9.79 10.25
CA LYS A 428 38.55 -8.95 11.45
C LYS A 428 38.53 -7.48 11.02
N PRO A 429 38.13 -6.53 11.88
CA PRO A 429 37.77 -6.72 13.29
C PRO A 429 36.31 -7.11 13.53
N VAL A 430 35.50 -7.27 12.48
CA VAL A 430 34.08 -7.60 12.62
C VAL A 430 33.86 -9.04 13.11
N ALA A 431 32.82 -9.25 13.93
CA ALA A 431 32.45 -10.58 14.41
C ALA A 431 31.48 -11.32 13.45
N THR A 432 30.90 -10.62 12.49
CA THR A 432 29.93 -11.18 11.53
C THR A 432 30.14 -10.55 10.15
N GLY A 433 30.26 -11.39 9.14
CA GLY A 433 30.64 -10.98 7.79
C GLY A 433 32.13 -10.69 7.70
N GLU A 434 32.49 -9.83 6.75
CA GLU A 434 33.85 -9.40 6.47
C GLU A 434 33.97 -7.90 6.71
N ALA A 435 35.16 -7.45 7.05
CA ALA A 435 35.50 -6.04 7.08
C ALA A 435 36.17 -5.65 5.76
N TRP A 436 35.62 -4.66 5.09
CA TRP A 436 36.25 -4.03 3.95
C TRP A 436 36.97 -2.78 4.42
N ARG A 437 38.29 -2.74 4.19
CA ARG A 437 39.16 -1.66 4.61
C ARG A 437 39.51 -0.78 3.42
N PHE A 438 39.28 0.52 3.55
CA PHE A 438 39.55 1.53 2.54
C PHE A 438 40.57 2.53 3.06
N VAL A 439 41.41 3.04 2.15
CA VAL A 439 42.34 4.15 2.44
C VAL A 439 41.96 5.44 1.71
N ASP A 440 40.97 5.36 0.82
CA ASP A 440 40.34 6.49 0.14
C ASP A 440 38.89 6.64 0.66
N PRO A 441 38.54 7.73 1.36
CA PRO A 441 37.18 7.92 1.86
C PRO A 441 36.15 8.18 0.74
N ASP A 442 36.56 8.69 -0.42
CA ASP A 442 35.65 8.97 -1.54
C ASP A 442 35.16 7.69 -2.24
N ALA A 443 35.85 6.57 -1.98
CA ALA A 443 35.42 5.24 -2.36
C ALA A 443 34.21 4.74 -1.55
N ILE A 444 33.68 5.52 -0.59
CA ILE A 444 32.53 5.12 0.23
C ILE A 444 31.51 6.25 0.31
N ARG A 445 30.27 5.91 -0.03
CA ARG A 445 29.15 6.84 -0.10
C ARG A 445 28.03 6.43 0.85
N PRO A 446 27.93 7.05 2.03
CA PRO A 446 26.74 6.91 2.88
C PRO A 446 25.49 7.39 2.14
N TYR A 447 24.45 6.54 2.09
CA TYR A 447 23.20 6.83 1.40
C TYR A 447 21.94 6.48 2.20
N GLY A 448 22.08 5.82 3.35
CA GLY A 448 20.98 5.56 4.25
C GLY A 448 21.42 5.52 5.71
N ILE A 449 20.51 5.91 6.60
CA ILE A 449 20.65 5.76 8.05
C ILE A 449 19.74 4.62 8.47
N LEU A 450 20.32 3.54 8.98
CA LEU A 450 19.61 2.42 9.58
C LEU A 450 19.44 2.67 11.07
N VAL A 451 18.21 2.64 11.54
CA VAL A 451 17.87 2.77 12.96
C VAL A 451 17.17 1.50 13.41
N LYS A 452 17.55 1.00 14.60
CA LYS A 452 16.90 -0.13 15.25
C LYS A 452 16.59 0.23 16.68
N ASN A 453 15.34 0.01 17.08
CA ASN A 453 14.91 0.10 18.46
C ASN A 453 15.43 -1.14 19.21
N GLU A 454 16.18 -0.92 20.29
CA GLU A 454 16.53 -1.97 21.23
C GLU A 454 15.36 -2.15 22.20
N LYS A 455 14.43 -3.06 21.89
CA LYS A 455 13.51 -3.53 22.91
C LYS A 455 14.34 -4.14 24.04
N THR A 456 14.09 -3.70 25.27
CA THR A 456 14.55 -4.42 26.47
C THR A 456 14.07 -5.86 26.33
N PRO A 457 14.91 -6.89 26.57
CA PRO A 457 14.45 -8.27 26.54
C PRO A 457 13.28 -8.42 27.53
N ASP A 458 12.17 -8.99 27.08
CA ASP A 458 11.12 -9.43 27.99
C ASP A 458 11.75 -10.39 29.01
N VAL A 459 11.55 -10.07 30.29
CA VAL A 459 11.95 -10.92 31.42
C VAL A 459 10.98 -12.11 31.44
N ASP A 460 11.16 -13.07 30.53
CA ASP A 460 10.35 -14.31 30.52
C ASP A 460 11.14 -15.55 30.05
N GLN A 461 12.48 -15.51 30.13
CA GLN A 461 13.33 -16.70 29.95
C GLN A 461 14.28 -16.96 31.14
N ARG A 462 13.76 -16.79 32.36
CA ARG A 462 14.33 -17.44 33.55
C ARG A 462 13.26 -18.33 34.15
N ASN A 463 13.14 -19.55 33.63
CA ASN A 463 12.67 -20.73 34.35
C ASN A 463 12.64 -21.93 33.38
N GLU A 464 13.81 -22.36 32.91
CA GLU A 464 14.06 -23.77 32.61
C GLU A 464 15.53 -24.05 32.95
N SER A 465 15.73 -24.49 34.18
CA SER A 465 16.95 -25.12 34.71
C SER A 465 16.57 -26.49 35.26
#